data_AF-A0A938HDU7-F1
#
_entry.id   AF-A0A938HDU7-F1
#
_cell.length_a   1.000
_cell.length_b   1.000
_cell.length_c   1.000
_cell.angle_alpha   90.00
_cell.angle_beta   90.00
_cell.angle_gamma   90.00
#
_symmetry.space_group_name_H-M   'P 1'
#
loop_
_entity.id
_entity.type
_entity.pdbx_description
1 polymer ?
#
loop_
_entity_poly.entity_id
_entity_poly.type
_entity_poly.pdbx_seq_one_letter_code
_entity_poly.pdbx_strand_id
1 'polypeptide(L)'
;MLKITKRIQRRALTLAIAGLWLLALGNRAGAQSKIRDFIDAEIFLKGVFGSECRMDEYGMLKINGKDFKAGNVTFRLGDVRIRYEEPKVGPNCPAPCPPKSVIKFVCRKTACISVIRSENSVEFPASMSVYALEFSDLRRGRKMYSVFLELQRFLRQSALSEASSAK
;
A
#
# COMPACT_ATOMS: atom_id res chain seq x y z
N MET A 1 -7.60 65.74 31.19
CA MET A 1 -6.64 64.66 31.48
C MET A 1 -6.74 63.61 30.39
N LEU A 2 -5.65 63.48 29.65
CA LEU A 2 -5.44 62.62 28.49
C LEU A 2 -4.96 61.23 28.96
N LYS A 3 -5.24 60.19 28.15
CA LYS A 3 -4.60 58.86 28.14
C LYS A 3 -5.09 57.78 29.12
N ILE A 4 -6.28 57.18 28.90
CA ILE A 4 -6.51 55.75 29.26
C ILE A 4 -7.41 55.04 28.21
N THR A 5 -7.27 55.34 26.92
CA THR A 5 -8.03 54.69 25.83
C THR A 5 -7.14 53.89 24.87
N LYS A 6 -6.09 53.22 25.36
CA LYS A 6 -5.16 52.45 24.51
C LYS A 6 -4.50 51.24 25.19
N ARG A 7 -5.21 50.43 26.00
CA ARG A 7 -4.59 49.22 26.61
C ARG A 7 -5.45 47.95 26.69
N ILE A 8 -6.63 47.88 26.08
CA ILE A 8 -7.47 46.66 26.08
C ILE A 8 -7.85 46.24 24.65
N GLN A 9 -6.92 46.43 23.70
CA GLN A 9 -7.14 46.05 22.29
C GLN A 9 -5.94 45.30 21.68
N ARG A 10 -5.13 44.65 22.53
CA ARG A 10 -3.96 43.85 22.11
C ARG A 10 -3.80 42.53 22.87
N ARG A 11 -4.90 41.93 23.34
CA ARG A 11 -4.89 40.58 23.95
C ARG A 11 -5.98 39.65 23.42
N ALA A 12 -6.54 39.96 22.26
CA ALA A 12 -7.49 39.09 21.54
C ALA A 12 -6.92 38.56 20.21
N LEU A 13 -5.60 38.71 19.98
CA LEU A 13 -4.94 38.38 18.72
C LEU A 13 -3.71 37.48 18.91
N THR A 14 -3.75 36.54 19.85
CA THR A 14 -2.68 35.52 20.01
C THR A 14 -3.20 34.18 20.55
N LEU A 15 -4.50 33.91 20.45
CA LEU A 15 -5.09 32.62 20.88
C LEU A 15 -5.97 31.95 19.81
N ALA A 16 -6.06 32.53 18.60
CA ALA A 16 -6.80 31.94 17.48
C ALA A 16 -5.92 31.06 16.56
N ILE A 17 -4.61 30.98 16.80
CA ILE A 17 -3.67 30.25 15.91
C ILE A 17 -3.33 28.85 16.45
N ALA A 18 -3.48 28.61 17.76
CA ALA A 18 -3.18 27.31 18.36
C ALA A 18 -4.33 26.27 18.23
N GLY A 19 -5.57 26.71 18.04
CA GLY A 19 -6.73 25.81 17.93
C GLY A 19 -6.95 25.23 16.53
N LEU A 20 -6.41 25.87 15.48
CA LEU A 20 -6.66 25.45 14.09
C LEU A 20 -5.74 24.32 13.62
N TRP A 21 -4.64 24.06 14.33
CA TRP A 21 -3.73 22.95 14.01
C TRP A 21 -4.12 21.63 14.67
N LEU A 22 -4.91 21.65 15.75
CA LEU A 22 -5.36 20.44 16.44
C LEU A 22 -6.57 19.77 15.76
N LEU A 23 -7.28 20.46 14.86
CA LEU A 23 -8.38 19.88 14.08
C LEU A 23 -7.94 19.28 12.73
N ALA A 24 -6.68 19.47 12.31
CA ALA A 24 -6.15 18.89 11.07
C ALA A 24 -5.75 17.40 11.21
N LEU A 25 -5.64 16.89 12.43
CA LEU A 25 -5.26 15.50 12.71
C LEU A 25 -6.46 14.55 12.92
N GLY A 26 -7.68 15.09 13.08
CA GLY A 26 -8.87 14.30 13.44
C GLY A 26 -9.66 13.67 12.29
N ASN A 27 -9.42 14.09 11.03
CA ASN A 27 -10.27 13.70 9.89
C ASN A 27 -9.49 13.07 8.72
N ARG A 28 -8.63 12.08 8.98
CA ARG A 28 -8.14 11.16 7.94
C ARG A 28 -8.76 9.76 8.02
N ALA A 29 -9.94 9.65 8.62
CA ALA A 29 -10.80 8.49 8.44
C ALA A 29 -11.63 8.68 7.15
N GLY A 30 -11.05 8.39 5.98
CA GLY A 30 -11.81 8.36 4.73
C GLY A 30 -11.11 8.86 3.47
N ALA A 31 -9.86 9.33 3.54
CA ALA A 31 -9.09 9.52 2.33
C ALA A 31 -8.72 8.14 1.77
N GLN A 32 -9.53 7.62 0.85
CA GLN A 32 -9.03 6.72 -0.18
C GLN A 32 -7.80 7.40 -0.74
N SER A 33 -6.62 6.88 -0.43
CA SER A 33 -5.35 7.45 -0.84
C SER A 33 -5.27 7.28 -2.35
N LYS A 34 -5.80 8.26 -3.09
CA LYS A 34 -5.82 8.20 -4.54
C LYS A 34 -4.38 8.17 -5.02
N ILE A 35 -3.97 7.09 -5.67
CA ILE A 35 -2.59 6.97 -6.18
C ILE A 35 -2.50 7.88 -7.40
N ARG A 36 -1.69 8.95 -7.30
CA ARG A 36 -1.62 9.99 -8.33
C ARG A 36 -0.57 9.71 -9.38
N ASP A 37 0.56 9.15 -8.97
CA ASP A 37 1.68 8.80 -9.83
C ASP A 37 2.46 7.58 -9.28
N PHE A 38 3.49 7.17 -10.01
CA PHE A 38 4.33 6.04 -9.64
C PHE A 38 5.19 6.31 -8.39
N ILE A 39 5.52 7.57 -8.10
CA ILE A 39 6.31 7.94 -6.91
C ILE A 39 5.46 7.75 -5.65
N ASP A 40 4.22 8.25 -5.67
CA ASP A 40 3.24 8.07 -4.59
C ASP A 40 2.98 6.56 -4.32
N ALA A 41 2.85 5.77 -5.38
CA ALA A 41 2.72 4.31 -5.30
C ALA A 41 3.93 3.67 -4.62
N GLU A 42 5.13 4.01 -5.09
CA GLU A 42 6.38 3.42 -4.58
C GLU A 42 6.63 3.80 -3.11
N ILE A 43 6.41 5.06 -2.73
CA ILE A 43 6.54 5.53 -1.34
C ILE A 43 5.58 4.75 -0.43
N PHE A 44 4.32 4.58 -0.85
CA PHE A 44 3.36 3.82 -0.07
C PHE A 44 3.79 2.36 0.10
N LEU A 45 4.19 1.71 -0.99
CA LEU A 45 4.64 0.32 -0.98
C LEU A 45 5.90 0.13 -0.14
N LYS A 46 6.88 1.03 -0.22
CA LYS A 46 8.07 1.05 0.65
C LYS A 46 7.70 1.18 2.13
N GLY A 47 6.69 1.98 2.46
CA GLY A 47 6.18 2.09 3.84
C GLY A 47 5.57 0.79 4.37
N VAL A 48 5.09 -0.10 3.50
CA VAL A 48 4.44 -1.38 3.88
C VAL A 48 5.42 -2.55 3.87
N PHE A 49 6.26 -2.64 2.84
CA PHE A 49 7.13 -3.81 2.55
C PHE A 49 8.63 -3.52 2.80
N GLY A 50 8.95 -2.33 3.33
CA GLY A 50 10.31 -1.91 3.60
C GLY A 50 11.01 -1.23 2.42
N SER A 51 12.19 -0.68 2.70
CA SER A 51 12.97 0.13 1.76
C SER A 51 13.40 -0.60 0.50
N GLU A 52 13.38 -1.93 0.47
CA GLU A 52 13.76 -2.76 -0.68
C GLU A 52 12.62 -2.97 -1.68
N CYS A 53 11.40 -2.55 -1.34
CA CYS A 53 10.28 -2.60 -2.26
C CYS A 53 10.47 -1.60 -3.40
N ARG A 54 10.19 -2.03 -4.63
CA ARG A 54 10.28 -1.21 -5.84
C ARG A 54 9.07 -1.46 -6.73
N MET A 55 8.62 -0.40 -7.40
CA MET A 55 7.65 -0.49 -8.49
C MET A 55 8.13 0.41 -9.63
N ASP A 56 8.18 -0.12 -10.85
CA ASP A 56 8.52 0.67 -12.04
C ASP A 56 7.26 1.16 -12.79
N GLU A 57 7.49 1.95 -13.84
CA GLU A 57 6.46 2.51 -14.72
C GLU A 57 5.62 1.45 -15.45
N TYR A 58 6.18 0.25 -15.66
CA TYR A 58 5.48 -0.89 -16.28
C TYR A 58 4.65 -1.69 -15.28
N GLY A 59 4.66 -1.29 -14.00
CA GLY A 59 3.99 -1.99 -12.93
C GLY A 59 4.67 -3.30 -12.54
N MET A 60 5.97 -3.44 -12.82
CA MET A 60 6.83 -4.49 -12.28
C MET A 60 7.00 -4.23 -10.79
N LEU A 61 6.45 -5.10 -9.96
CA LEU A 61 6.50 -4.99 -8.52
C LEU A 61 7.55 -5.96 -7.96
N LYS A 62 8.51 -5.43 -7.20
CA LYS A 62 9.47 -6.19 -6.41
C LYS A 62 9.14 -6.00 -4.94
N ILE A 63 8.68 -7.07 -4.28
CA ILE A 63 8.38 -7.09 -2.84
C ILE A 63 9.46 -7.88 -2.12
N ASN A 64 9.98 -7.31 -1.05
CA ASN A 64 10.71 -8.09 -0.06
C ASN A 64 9.70 -8.89 0.77
N GLY A 65 9.53 -10.16 0.41
CA GLY A 65 8.57 -11.06 1.06
C GLY A 65 9.07 -11.70 2.35
N LYS A 66 10.30 -11.37 2.82
CA LYS A 66 10.92 -12.00 4.00
C LYS A 66 10.00 -11.93 5.23
N ASP A 67 9.35 -10.79 5.43
CA ASP A 67 8.40 -10.57 6.54
C ASP A 67 7.07 -11.34 6.40
N PHE A 68 6.80 -11.89 5.21
CA PHE A 68 5.59 -12.62 4.86
C PHE A 68 5.86 -14.12 4.67
N LYS A 69 6.97 -14.63 5.23
CA LYS A 69 7.44 -16.03 5.06
C LYS A 69 7.66 -16.41 3.60
N ALA A 70 7.90 -15.43 2.75
CA ALA A 70 8.19 -15.60 1.33
C ALA A 70 9.60 -15.10 1.01
N GLY A 71 10.14 -15.51 -0.13
CA GLY A 71 11.38 -14.93 -0.66
C GLY A 71 11.18 -13.51 -1.17
N ASN A 72 12.21 -12.95 -1.80
CA ASN A 72 12.02 -11.76 -2.63
C ASN A 72 11.18 -12.14 -3.86
N VAL A 73 10.09 -11.43 -4.09
CA VAL A 73 9.12 -11.77 -5.13
C VAL A 73 9.01 -10.64 -6.14
N THR A 74 9.05 -10.99 -7.42
CA THR A 74 8.94 -10.05 -8.54
C THR A 74 7.84 -10.52 -9.50
N PHE A 75 6.85 -9.66 -9.78
CA PHE A 75 5.79 -9.93 -10.76
C PHE A 75 5.15 -8.64 -11.27
N ARG A 76 4.59 -8.67 -12.48
CA ARG A 76 3.93 -7.50 -13.07
C ARG A 76 2.48 -7.47 -12.61
N LEU A 77 2.02 -6.35 -12.07
CA LEU A 77 0.64 -6.21 -11.59
C LEU A 77 -0.40 -6.48 -12.68
N GLY A 78 -0.09 -6.18 -13.94
CA GLY A 78 -0.95 -6.49 -15.09
C GLY A 78 -1.15 -7.98 -15.37
N ASP A 79 -0.17 -8.82 -15.01
CA ASP A 79 -0.14 -10.24 -15.37
C ASP A 79 -0.84 -11.14 -14.34
N VAL A 80 -1.24 -10.55 -13.21
CA VAL A 80 -1.90 -11.26 -12.11
C VAL A 80 -3.36 -10.85 -11.93
N ARG A 81 -4.14 -11.75 -11.34
CA ARG A 81 -5.45 -11.50 -10.73
C ARG A 81 -5.26 -11.41 -9.23
N ILE A 82 -5.85 -10.40 -8.62
CA ILE A 82 -5.71 -10.14 -7.18
C ILE A 82 -6.99 -10.59 -6.48
N ARG A 83 -6.86 -11.53 -5.55
CA ARG A 83 -7.97 -12.06 -4.75
C ARG A 83 -7.75 -11.73 -3.28
N TYR A 84 -8.83 -11.50 -2.57
CA TYR A 84 -8.83 -11.26 -1.13
C TYR A 84 -9.61 -12.38 -0.44
N GLU A 85 -9.02 -12.92 0.61
CA GLU A 85 -9.63 -13.95 1.43
C GLU A 85 -9.49 -13.58 2.91
N GLU A 86 -10.54 -13.83 3.68
CA GLU A 86 -10.53 -13.83 5.14
C GLU A 86 -10.75 -15.27 5.58
N PRO A 87 -9.68 -16.07 5.72
CA PRO A 87 -9.82 -17.49 6.04
C PRO A 87 -10.56 -17.63 7.36
N LYS A 88 -11.61 -18.46 7.37
CA LYS A 88 -12.27 -18.84 8.62
C LYS A 88 -11.26 -19.56 9.51
N VAL A 89 -11.35 -19.28 10.80
CA VAL A 89 -10.54 -19.92 11.82
C VAL A 89 -10.76 -21.42 11.75
N GLY A 90 -9.70 -22.19 11.48
CA GLY A 90 -9.76 -23.65 11.48
C GLY A 90 -9.85 -24.22 12.89
N PRO A 91 -10.28 -25.49 13.04
CA PRO A 91 -10.51 -26.12 14.34
C PRO A 91 -9.26 -26.23 15.23
N ASN A 92 -8.06 -26.15 14.64
CA ASN A 92 -6.78 -26.30 15.35
C ASN A 92 -6.11 -24.96 15.73
N CYS A 93 -6.85 -23.87 15.72
CA CYS A 93 -6.29 -22.56 16.01
C CYS A 93 -6.28 -22.26 17.52
N PRO A 94 -5.13 -21.84 18.10
CA PRO A 94 -5.04 -21.54 19.53
C PRO A 94 -5.86 -20.31 19.89
N ALA A 95 -6.61 -20.37 21.00
CA ALA A 95 -7.40 -19.24 21.50
C ALA A 95 -6.52 -18.26 22.32
N PRO A 96 -6.59 -16.94 22.07
CA PRO A 96 -7.39 -16.27 21.05
C PRO A 96 -6.81 -16.44 19.65
N CYS A 97 -7.68 -16.76 18.69
CA CYS A 97 -7.27 -16.93 17.31
C CYS A 97 -7.00 -15.58 16.65
N PRO A 98 -5.76 -15.31 16.21
CA PRO A 98 -5.46 -14.05 15.55
C PRO A 98 -6.23 -13.98 14.23
N PRO A 99 -6.94 -12.89 13.95
CA PRO A 99 -7.63 -12.73 12.69
C PRO A 99 -6.59 -12.63 11.57
N LYS A 100 -6.87 -13.27 10.43
CA LYS A 100 -5.95 -13.28 9.29
C LYS A 100 -6.68 -12.86 8.03
N SER A 101 -5.98 -12.14 7.18
CA SER A 101 -6.42 -11.92 5.81
C SER A 101 -5.29 -12.22 4.85
N VAL A 102 -5.67 -12.71 3.66
CA VAL A 102 -4.75 -13.19 2.65
C VAL A 102 -5.05 -12.48 1.34
N ILE A 103 -4.03 -11.85 0.76
CA ILE A 103 -4.09 -11.31 -0.60
C ILE A 103 -3.36 -12.29 -1.51
N LYS A 104 -4.07 -12.89 -2.46
CA LYS A 104 -3.49 -13.81 -3.45
C LYS A 104 -3.30 -13.13 -4.79
N PHE A 105 -2.12 -13.29 -5.36
CA PHE A 105 -1.77 -12.92 -6.74
C PHE A 105 -1.70 -14.20 -7.55
N VAL A 106 -2.63 -14.35 -8.49
CA VAL A 106 -2.75 -15.54 -9.34
C VAL A 106 -2.42 -15.14 -10.77
N CYS A 107 -1.44 -15.78 -11.39
CA CYS A 107 -1.08 -15.49 -12.77
C CYS A 107 -2.26 -15.72 -13.73
N ARG A 108 -2.40 -14.86 -14.73
CA ARG A 108 -3.51 -14.93 -15.71
C ARG A 108 -3.34 -16.02 -16.76
N LYS A 109 -2.10 -16.33 -17.13
CA LYS A 109 -1.77 -17.27 -18.22
C LYS A 109 -0.86 -18.40 -17.71
N THR A 110 0.42 -18.10 -17.56
CA THR A 110 1.48 -19.04 -17.14
C THR A 110 2.16 -18.54 -15.87
N ALA A 111 3.09 -19.31 -15.31
CA ALA A 111 3.91 -18.87 -14.19
C ALA A 111 4.59 -17.53 -14.53
N CYS A 112 4.26 -16.50 -13.77
CA CYS A 112 4.57 -15.09 -14.04
C CYS A 112 5.18 -14.40 -12.81
N ILE A 113 5.31 -15.12 -11.70
CA ILE A 113 5.85 -14.63 -10.44
C ILE A 113 7.21 -15.29 -10.23
N SER A 114 8.26 -14.48 -10.15
CA SER A 114 9.62 -14.91 -9.87
C SER A 114 9.89 -14.81 -8.36
N VAL A 115 10.43 -15.86 -7.75
CA VAL A 115 10.81 -15.88 -6.32
C VAL A 115 12.28 -16.23 -6.15
N ILE A 116 12.97 -15.44 -5.34
CA ILE A 116 14.36 -15.68 -4.90
C ILE A 116 14.33 -15.97 -3.40
N ARG A 117 14.64 -17.21 -3.02
CA ARG A 117 14.47 -17.70 -1.63
C ARG A 117 15.64 -17.41 -0.69
N SER A 118 16.85 -17.11 -1.19
CA SER A 118 17.96 -16.70 -0.32
C SER A 118 18.90 -15.71 -1.01
N GLU A 119 19.58 -14.89 -0.21
CA GLU A 119 20.62 -13.94 -0.68
C GLU A 119 21.93 -14.64 -1.09
N ASN A 120 22.10 -15.93 -0.75
CA ASN A 120 23.36 -16.67 -0.93
C ASN A 120 23.25 -17.89 -1.86
N SER A 121 22.08 -18.18 -2.41
CA SER A 121 21.89 -19.30 -3.33
C SER A 121 21.78 -18.76 -4.76
N VAL A 122 22.70 -19.18 -5.63
CA VAL A 122 22.62 -19.10 -7.11
C VAL A 122 21.52 -20.05 -7.60
N GLU A 123 20.34 -19.99 -6.99
CA GLU A 123 19.18 -20.73 -7.43
C GLU A 123 18.42 -19.81 -8.38
N PHE A 124 18.41 -20.21 -9.66
CA PHE A 124 17.58 -19.62 -10.70
C PHE A 124 16.22 -19.22 -10.14
N PRO A 125 15.70 -18.02 -10.47
CA PRO A 125 14.42 -17.56 -9.95
C PRO A 125 13.35 -18.63 -10.22
N ALA A 126 12.82 -19.22 -9.17
CA ALA A 126 11.75 -20.18 -9.30
C ALA A 126 10.49 -19.43 -9.72
N SER A 127 9.92 -19.80 -10.87
CA SER A 127 8.64 -19.25 -11.31
C SER A 127 7.49 -19.96 -10.60
N MET A 128 6.50 -19.20 -10.16
CA MET A 128 5.28 -19.72 -9.57
C MET A 128 4.04 -19.07 -10.18
N SER A 129 2.92 -19.77 -10.03
CA SER A 129 1.62 -19.32 -10.55
C SER A 129 0.77 -18.59 -9.52
N VAL A 130 1.09 -18.74 -8.22
CA VAL A 130 0.35 -18.12 -7.12
C VAL A 130 1.31 -17.62 -6.05
N TYR A 131 1.12 -16.38 -5.61
CA TYR A 131 1.79 -15.78 -4.45
C TYR A 131 0.75 -15.27 -3.46
N ALA A 132 1.01 -15.37 -2.17
CA ALA A 132 0.09 -14.96 -1.11
C ALA A 132 0.79 -14.06 -0.09
N LEU A 133 0.16 -12.93 0.25
CA LEU A 133 0.54 -12.06 1.35
C LEU A 133 -0.42 -12.28 2.52
N GLU A 134 0.11 -12.69 3.67
CA GLU A 134 -0.65 -12.88 4.89
C GLU A 134 -0.54 -11.65 5.80
N PHE A 135 -1.67 -11.15 6.28
CA PHE A 135 -1.74 -10.07 7.26
C PHE A 135 -2.41 -10.56 8.53
N SER A 136 -1.74 -10.38 9.67
CA SER A 136 -2.28 -10.65 11.02
C SER A 136 -3.27 -9.57 11.50
N ASP A 137 -3.51 -8.54 10.69
CA ASP A 137 -4.49 -7.48 10.93
C ASP A 137 -5.40 -7.35 9.70
N LEU A 138 -6.71 -7.57 9.90
CA LEU A 138 -7.72 -7.46 8.84
C LEU A 138 -7.79 -6.06 8.24
N ARG A 139 -7.67 -5.01 9.05
CA ARG A 139 -7.74 -3.62 8.57
C ARG A 139 -6.57 -3.33 7.64
N ARG A 140 -5.37 -3.75 8.03
CA ARG A 140 -4.17 -3.62 7.20
C ARG A 140 -4.31 -4.40 5.90
N GLY A 141 -4.80 -5.65 5.95
CA GLY A 141 -5.01 -6.47 4.75
C GLY A 141 -6.06 -5.91 3.81
N ARG A 142 -7.23 -5.47 4.31
CA ARG A 142 -8.27 -4.82 3.48
C ARG A 142 -7.76 -3.55 2.82
N LYS A 143 -7.04 -2.71 3.58
CA LYS A 143 -6.41 -1.50 3.05
C LYS A 143 -5.42 -1.85 1.94
N MET A 144 -4.53 -2.81 2.17
CA MET A 144 -3.55 -3.22 1.17
C MET A 144 -4.20 -3.81 -0.09
N TYR A 145 -5.27 -4.59 0.07
CA TYR A 145 -6.05 -5.09 -1.07
C TYR A 145 -6.62 -3.95 -1.92
N SER A 146 -7.22 -2.94 -1.27
CA SER A 146 -7.74 -1.76 -1.99
C SER A 146 -6.66 -1.01 -2.76
N VAL A 147 -5.46 -0.85 -2.17
CA VAL A 147 -4.30 -0.23 -2.83
C VAL A 147 -3.88 -1.00 -4.06
N PHE A 148 -3.76 -2.34 -3.97
CA PHE A 148 -3.38 -3.15 -5.13
C PHE A 148 -4.40 -3.07 -6.28
N LEU A 149 -5.69 -3.03 -5.96
CA LEU A 149 -6.73 -2.83 -6.97
C LEU A 149 -6.64 -1.45 -7.61
N GLU A 150 -6.32 -0.44 -6.82
CA GLU A 150 -6.13 0.92 -7.31
C GLU A 150 -4.90 1.05 -8.22
N LEU A 151 -3.77 0.45 -7.84
CA LEU A 151 -2.58 0.36 -8.69
C LEU A 151 -2.88 -0.31 -10.02
N GLN A 152 -3.64 -1.42 -10.03
CA GLN A 152 -4.05 -2.06 -11.28
C GLN A 152 -4.93 -1.17 -12.16
N ARG A 153 -5.76 -0.29 -11.57
CA ARG A 153 -6.57 0.67 -12.33
C ARG A 153 -5.70 1.79 -12.89
N PHE A 154 -4.82 2.36 -12.07
CA PHE A 154 -3.87 3.39 -12.46
C PHE A 154 -3.03 2.94 -13.67
N LEU A 155 -2.39 1.77 -13.58
CA LEU A 155 -1.58 1.21 -14.68
C LEU A 155 -2.36 1.07 -16.00
N ARG A 156 -3.64 0.67 -15.94
CA ARG A 156 -4.48 0.55 -17.14
C ARG A 156 -4.79 1.92 -17.74
N GLN A 157 -5.03 2.93 -16.91
CA GLN A 157 -5.33 4.29 -17.37
C GLN A 157 -4.10 4.93 -18.01
N SER A 158 -2.92 4.79 -17.40
CA SER A 158 -1.67 5.30 -17.94
C SER A 158 -1.34 4.69 -19.31
N ALA A 159 -1.48 3.36 -19.45
CA ALA A 159 -1.25 2.68 -20.73
C ALA A 159 -2.24 3.13 -21.84
N LEU A 160 -3.49 3.44 -21.50
CA LEU A 160 -4.47 3.95 -22.46
C LEU A 160 -4.16 5.39 -22.89
N SER A 161 -3.67 6.23 -21.97
CA SER A 161 -3.26 7.60 -22.25
C SER A 161 -2.11 7.63 -23.26
N GLU A 162 -1.08 6.82 -23.04
CA GLU A 162 0.06 6.70 -23.96
C GLU A 162 -0.36 6.22 -25.36
N ALA A 163 -1.24 5.21 -25.43
CA ALA A 163 -1.77 4.70 -26.69
C ALA A 163 -2.61 5.73 -27.46
N SER A 164 -3.24 6.68 -26.77
CA SER A 164 -4.00 7.77 -27.40
C SER A 164 -3.12 8.92 -27.88
N SER A 165 -1.97 9.15 -27.25
CA SER A 165 -1.00 10.19 -27.65
C SER A 165 -0.09 9.79 -28.81
N ALA A 166 -0.04 8.50 -29.13
CA ALA A 166 0.76 7.94 -30.23
C ALA A 166 0.00 7.84 -31.56
N LYS A 167 -1.23 8.38 -31.63
CA LYS A 167 -2.05 8.50 -32.85
C LYS A 167 -2.11 9.95 -33.30
#